data_AF-A0A0Q4DCL4-F1
#
_entry.id   AF-A0A0Q4DCL4-F1
#
_cell.length_a   1.000
_cell.length_b   1.000
_cell.length_c   1.000
_cell.angle_alpha   90.00
_cell.angle_beta   90.00
_cell.angle_gamma   90.00
#
_symmetry.space_group_name_H-M   'P 1'
#
loop_
_entity.id
_entity.type
_entity.pdbx_description
1 polymer ?
#
loop_
_entity_poly.entity_id
_entity_poly.type
_entity_poly.pdbx_seq_one_letter_code
_entity_poly.pdbx_strand_id
1 'polypeptide(L)' 'MEKWSIDVLEDFFEKFKKAITILPDKKVIFQKYEDTNFHKLLITKYNSLIYSYEENVLYIHRVLQNFQDPDENYHALK' A
#
# COMPACT_ATOMS: atom_id res chain seq x y z
N MET A 1 -21.49 15.70 5.03
CA MET A 1 -20.28 14.92 5.41
C MET A 1 -19.93 13.86 4.37
N GLU A 2 -20.88 13.35 3.58
CA GLU A 2 -20.63 12.29 2.58
C GLU A 2 -19.67 12.67 1.45
N LYS A 3 -19.76 13.90 0.90
CA LYS A 3 -18.85 14.33 -0.19
C LYS A 3 -17.36 14.22 0.17
N TRP A 4 -16.99 14.63 1.39
CA TRP A 4 -15.60 14.57 1.84
C TRP A 4 -15.08 13.13 1.94
N SER A 5 -15.95 12.17 2.27
CA SER A 5 -15.59 10.75 2.27
C SER A 5 -15.41 10.17 0.87
N ILE A 6 -16.17 10.68 -0.11
CA ILE A 6 -16.06 10.29 -1.52
C ILE A 6 -14.76 10.85 -2.11
N ASP A 7 -14.46 12.13 -1.87
CA ASP A 7 -13.24 12.77 -2.38
C ASP A 7 -11.97 12.04 -1.88
N VAL A 8 -11.95 11.64 -0.60
CA VAL A 8 -10.85 10.86 -0.01
C VAL A 8 -10.73 9.46 -0.64
N LEU A 9 -11.87 8.82 -0.92
CA LEU A 9 -11.90 7.52 -1.57
C LEU A 9 -11.40 7.60 -3.02
N GLU A 10 -11.84 8.62 -3.76
CA GLU A 10 -11.41 8.86 -5.14
C GLU A 10 -9.90 9.17 -5.22
N ASP A 11 -9.38 10.03 -4.33
CA ASP A 11 -7.95 10.33 -4.23
C ASP A 11 -7.11 9.07 -3.96
N PHE A 12 -7.60 8.20 -3.06
CA PHE A 12 -6.95 6.92 -2.81
C PHE A 12 -6.94 6.04 -4.06
N PHE A 13 -8.09 5.85 -4.73
CA PHE A 13 -8.19 5.00 -5.91
C PHE A 13 -7.33 5.52 -7.07
N GLU A 14 -7.27 6.84 -7.29
CA GLU A 14 -6.45 7.43 -8.33
C GLU A 14 -4.96 7.11 -8.10
N LYS A 15 -4.48 7.31 -6.88
CA LYS A 15 -3.07 7.06 -6.52
C LYS A 15 -2.75 5.57 -6.51
N PHE A 16 -3.67 4.74 -6.03
CA PHE A 16 -3.53 3.29 -6.07
C PHE A 16 -3.43 2.78 -7.52
N LYS A 17 -4.29 3.26 -8.42
CA LYS A 17 -4.26 2.89 -9.84
C LYS A 17 -2.93 3.27 -10.51
N LYS A 18 -2.39 4.45 -10.18
CA LYS A 18 -1.06 4.87 -10.65
C LYS A 18 0.03 3.93 -10.13
N ALA A 19 -0.01 3.59 -8.84
CA ALA A 19 0.96 2.68 -8.23
C ALA A 19 0.99 1.31 -8.91
N ILE A 20 -0.16 0.66 -9.09
CA ILE A 20 -0.22 -0.68 -9.72
C ILE A 20 0.16 -0.67 -11.20
N THR A 21 0.17 0.50 -11.86
CA THR A 21 0.64 0.65 -13.24
C THR A 21 2.17 0.76 -13.30
N ILE A 22 2.80 1.37 -12.28
CA ILE A 22 4.24 1.66 -12.25
C ILE A 22 5.03 0.52 -11.60
N LEU A 23 4.50 -0.11 -10.55
CA LEU A 23 5.20 -1.17 -9.82
C LEU A 23 5.64 -2.36 -10.72
N PRO A 24 4.83 -2.84 -11.68
CA PRO A 24 5.24 -3.94 -12.56
C PRO A 24 6.50 -3.67 -13.38
N ASP A 25 6.79 -2.40 -13.71
CA ASP A 25 7.98 -2.01 -14.46
C ASP A 25 9.28 -2.25 -13.67
N LYS A 26 9.22 -2.40 -12.34
CA LYS A 26 10.37 -2.61 -11.43
C LYS A 26 11.50 -1.58 -11.56
N LYS A 27 11.26 -0.46 -12.23
CA LYS A 27 12.24 0.65 -12.40
C LYS A 27 12.52 1.39 -11.09
N VAL A 28 11.60 1.31 -10.14
CA VAL A 28 11.70 1.94 -8.83
C VAL A 28 11.28 0.92 -7.76
N ILE A 29 12.10 0.78 -6.74
CA ILE A 29 11.81 -0.04 -5.56
C ILE A 29 11.54 0.92 -4.40
N PHE A 30 10.33 0.85 -3.84
CA PHE A 30 9.94 1.67 -2.70
C PHE A 30 10.17 0.87 -1.40
N GLN A 31 10.74 1.56 -0.41
CA GLN A 31 11.07 1.09 0.95
C GLN A 31 10.93 -0.42 1.21
N LYS A 32 12.04 -1.14 1.19
CA LYS A 32 12.10 -2.58 1.49
C LYS A 32 12.17 -2.81 3.01
N TYR A 33 11.43 -3.79 3.51
CA TYR A 33 11.60 -4.25 4.88
C TYR A 33 12.86 -5.12 4.99
N GLU A 34 13.69 -4.82 6.00
CA GLU A 34 14.93 -5.55 6.26
C GLU A 34 14.66 -7.05 6.41
N ASP A 35 15.54 -7.88 5.84
CA ASP A 35 15.45 -9.35 5.86
C ASP A 35 14.15 -9.97 5.32
N THR A 36 13.36 -9.24 4.52
CA THR A 36 12.17 -9.80 3.85
C THR A 36 12.10 -9.43 2.36
N ASN A 37 11.20 -10.07 1.62
CA ASN A 37 10.88 -9.70 0.23
C ASN A 37 9.75 -8.65 0.14
N PHE A 38 9.31 -8.11 1.27
CA PHE A 38 8.23 -7.14 1.32
C PHE A 38 8.73 -5.71 1.13
N HIS A 39 7.91 -4.95 0.45
CA HIS A 39 8.11 -3.55 0.12
C HIS A 39 6.91 -2.75 0.59
N LYS A 40 7.15 -1.48 0.93
CA LYS A 40 6.14 -0.53 1.35
C LYS A 40 6.11 0.66 0.40
N LEU A 41 4.92 1.01 -0.06
CA LEU A 41 4.68 2.23 -0.81
C LEU A 41 3.61 3.08 -0.12
N LEU A 42 3.91 4.32 0.20
CA LEU A 42 2.92 5.28 0.70
C LEU A 42 1.99 5.69 -0.46
N ILE A 43 0.69 5.41 -0.34
CA ILE A 43 -0.33 5.79 -1.34
C ILE A 43 -0.92 7.15 -1.00
N THR A 44 -1.38 7.30 0.25
CA THR A 44 -1.84 8.59 0.81
C THR A 44 -1.18 8.77 2.17
N LYS A 45 -1.31 9.96 2.79
CA LYS A 45 -0.87 10.17 4.17
C LYS A 45 -1.46 9.10 5.13
N TYR A 46 -2.65 8.59 4.82
CA TYR A 46 -3.39 7.64 5.64
C TYR A 46 -3.15 6.18 5.25
N ASN A 47 -2.63 5.89 4.05
CA ASN A 47 -2.56 4.53 3.55
C ASN A 47 -1.22 4.15 2.94
N SER A 48 -0.75 2.96 3.26
CA SER A 48 0.43 2.35 2.64
C SER A 48 0.12 0.98 2.05
N LEU A 49 0.68 0.69 0.89
CA LEU A 49 0.62 -0.61 0.22
C LEU A 49 1.80 -1.48 0.65
N ILE A 50 1.52 -2.73 1.00
CA ILE A 50 2.53 -3.77 1.21
C ILE A 50 2.50 -4.71 0.02
N TYR A 51 3.66 -4.87 -0.63
CA TYR A 51 3.77 -5.64 -1.87
C TYR A 51 5.07 -6.43 -1.96
N SER A 52 5.10 -7.44 -2.82
CA SER A 52 6.33 -8.17 -3.18
C SER A 52 6.34 -8.50 -4.67
N TYR A 53 7.49 -8.95 -5.17
CA TYR A 53 7.63 -9.52 -6.50
C TYR A 53 8.05 -10.99 -6.37
N GLU A 54 7.34 -11.87 -7.05
CA GLU A 54 7.66 -13.29 -7.13
C GLU A 54 7.35 -13.76 -8.55
N GLU A 55 8.30 -14.45 -9.20
CA GLU A 55 8.15 -14.97 -10.57
C GLU A 55 7.61 -13.96 -11.61
N ASN A 56 8.08 -12.70 -11.54
CA ASN A 56 7.60 -11.57 -12.37
C ASN A 56 6.14 -11.15 -12.17
N VAL A 57 5.49 -11.67 -11.14
CA VAL A 57 4.17 -11.23 -10.68
C VAL A 57 4.34 -10.23 -9.54
N LEU A 58 3.57 -9.14 -9.59
CA LEU A 58 3.41 -8.20 -8.49
C LEU A 58 2.32 -8.72 -7.56
N TYR A 59 2.67 -8.98 -6.30
CA TYR A 59 1.71 -9.37 -5.27
C TYR A 59 1.41 -8.19 -4.36
N ILE A 60 0.12 -7.85 -4.26
CA ILE A 60 -0.38 -6.88 -3.30
C ILE A 60 -0.91 -7.65 -2.10
N HIS A 61 -0.23 -7.52 -0.96
CA HIS A 61 -0.57 -8.27 0.24
C HIS A 61 -1.60 -7.55 1.11
N ARG A 62 -1.42 -6.23 1.28
CA ARG A 62 -2.25 -5.44 2.20
C ARG A 62 -2.20 -3.95 1.90
N VAL A 63 -3.29 -3.26 2.26
CA VAL A 63 -3.31 -1.81 2.45
C VAL A 63 -3.38 -1.54 3.95
N LEU A 64 -2.36 -0.88 4.50
CA LEU A 64 -2.32 -0.47 5.90
C LEU A 64 -2.95 0.92 6.07
N GLN A 65 -3.66 1.13 7.18
CA GLN A 65 -3.98 2.47 7.69
C GLN A 65 -2.83 2.96 8.57
N ASN A 66 -2.21 4.07 8.18
CA ASN A 66 -0.99 4.59 8.80
C ASN A 66 -1.20 5.20 10.20
N PHE A 67 -2.45 5.53 10.55
CA PHE A 67 -2.80 6.15 11.84
C PHE A 67 -3.54 5.20 12.79
N GLN A 68 -3.80 3.96 12.37
CA GLN A 68 -4.19 2.93 13.34
C GLN A 68 -2.96 2.53 14.14
N ASP A 69 -3.17 2.31 15.44
CA ASP A 69 -2.12 1.90 16.37
C ASP A 69 -1.39 0.67 15.79
N PRO A 70 -0.04 0.68 15.67
CA PRO A 70 0.72 -0.44 15.12
C PRO A 70 0.37 -1.79 15.75
N ASP A 71 0.02 -1.79 17.03
CA ASP A 71 -0.36 -2.99 17.78
C ASP A 71 -1.71 -3.56 17.31
N GLU A 72 -2.69 -2.72 16.95
CA GLU A 72 -3.98 -3.19 16.41
C GLU A 72 -3.84 -3.84 15.03
N ASN A 73 -2.93 -3.35 14.18
CA ASN A 73 -2.66 -3.95 12.86
C ASN A 73 -2.07 -5.36 12.98
N TYR A 74 -1.27 -5.62 14.02
CA TYR A 74 -0.72 -6.94 14.33
C TYR A 74 -1.80 -7.89 14.89
N HIS A 75 -2.71 -7.39 15.73
CA HIS A 75 -3.83 -8.19 16.24
C HIS A 75 -4.85 -8.56 15.17
N ALA A 76 -5.05 -7.72 14.14
CA ALA A 76 -5.88 -8.04 12.97
C ALA A 76 -5.24 -9.08 12.02
N LEU A 77 -4.04 -9.60 12.32
CA LEU A 77 -3.41 -10.72 11.63
C LEU A 77 -3.62 -12.07 12.34
N LYS A 78 -4.26 -12.08 13.52
CA LYS A 78 -4.48 -13.29 14.33
C LYS A 78 -5.87 -13.88 14.17
#